data_AF-A0A096PFL3-F1
#
_entry.id   AF-A0A096PFL3-F1
#
_cell.length_a   1.000
_cell.length_b   1.000
_cell.length_c   1.000
_cell.angle_alpha   90.00
_cell.angle_beta   90.00
_cell.angle_gamma   90.00
#
_symmetry.space_group_name_H-M   'P 1'
#
loop_
_entity.id
_entity.type
_entity.pdbx_description
1 polymer ?
#
loop_
_entity_poly.entity_id
_entity_poly.type
_entity_poly.pdbx_seq_one_letter_code
_entity_poly.pdbx_strand_id
1 'polypeptide(L)'
;MSCLNTPQLKKLWEQVQTKPEWATTKFWEYVFKENVFGSSRWAIASQQPPTDDENDLRRVDLVVENIDENGNSATLLFMEAKKANVTLDQIDVVEYQAFTACCAHLSYTRRSCIWAMTCVGSKTRLWAYRSNDDYLTPFWPLGDGLSDRAEYLEYSVHGEEILRKLNFIKKNPMPGLDVFERPPSPRPTSPSLPQNWHDSEVNYMIPTAPPLTYTASGSDWQTHEPPIDAYGSQSQSLEATQVPTINANDALEVVVDKHEKGMYKCNIVIDNGRIHVLDGAWVECYINVSGQLHPGYSWRGKSGRQYYTWSLEPEQKAKKKRH
;
A
#
# COMPACT_ATOMS: atom_id res chain seq x y z
N MET A 1 29.29 13.07 11.69
CA MET A 1 29.98 14.23 11.07
C MET A 1 28.99 14.89 10.11
N SER A 2 29.23 16.11 9.62
CA SER A 2 28.26 16.73 8.69
C SER A 2 28.37 16.10 7.29
N CYS A 3 27.25 15.68 6.72
CA CYS A 3 27.19 15.15 5.33
C CYS A 3 27.28 16.22 4.26
N LEU A 4 27.37 17.51 4.61
CA LEU A 4 27.63 18.61 3.68
C LEU A 4 29.12 18.65 3.32
N ASN A 5 29.62 17.55 2.76
CA ASN A 5 31.05 17.28 2.58
C ASN A 5 31.64 17.85 1.28
N THR A 6 30.81 18.37 0.37
CA THR A 6 31.26 19.06 -0.85
C THR A 6 30.81 20.53 -0.86
N PRO A 7 31.60 21.45 -1.45
CA PRO A 7 31.18 22.84 -1.63
C PRO A 7 29.87 22.98 -2.40
N GLN A 8 29.61 22.08 -3.36
CA GLN A 8 28.40 22.03 -4.17
C GLN A 8 27.18 21.68 -3.31
N LEU A 9 27.27 20.61 -2.52
CA LEU A 9 26.18 20.18 -1.64
C LEU A 9 25.86 21.23 -0.57
N LYS A 10 26.90 21.86 0.01
CA LYS A 10 26.73 22.96 0.94
C LYS A 10 26.01 24.15 0.29
N LYS A 11 26.41 24.54 -0.92
CA LYS A 11 25.75 25.62 -1.67
C LYS A 11 24.28 25.30 -1.98
N LEU A 12 23.98 24.06 -2.37
CA LEU A 12 22.59 23.63 -2.61
C LEU A 12 21.78 23.67 -1.31
N TRP A 13 22.34 23.20 -0.19
CA TRP A 13 21.71 23.29 1.12
C TRP A 13 21.40 24.73 1.53
N GLU A 14 22.34 25.66 1.35
CA GLU A 14 22.12 27.10 1.60
C GLU A 14 21.00 27.69 0.72
N GLN A 15 20.91 27.25 -0.54
CA GLN A 15 19.82 27.66 -1.44
C GLN A 15 18.46 27.18 -0.94
N VAL A 16 18.35 25.95 -0.45
CA VAL A 16 17.10 25.40 0.08
C VAL A 16 16.52 26.23 1.22
N GLN A 17 17.38 26.86 2.03
CA GLN A 17 16.92 27.70 3.15
C GLN A 17 16.24 29.01 2.71
N THR A 18 16.53 29.48 1.50
CA THR A 18 16.14 30.83 1.04
C THR A 18 15.34 30.87 -0.25
N LYS A 19 15.34 29.79 -1.02
CA LYS A 19 14.73 29.72 -2.35
C LYS A 19 13.39 28.97 -2.35
N PRO A 20 12.57 29.14 -3.41
CA PRO A 20 11.33 28.40 -3.58
C PRO A 20 11.52 26.88 -3.74
N GLU A 21 10.41 26.17 -3.92
CA GLU A 21 10.30 24.70 -3.99
C GLU A 21 11.33 24.03 -4.91
N TRP A 22 11.61 24.60 -6.10
CA TRP A 22 12.59 24.05 -7.04
C TRP A 22 13.98 23.82 -6.44
N ALA A 23 14.39 24.61 -5.43
CA ALA A 23 15.68 24.43 -4.77
C ALA A 23 15.69 23.17 -3.90
N THR A 24 14.55 22.81 -3.33
CA THR A 24 14.37 21.58 -2.55
C THR A 24 14.52 20.36 -3.45
N THR A 25 13.78 20.32 -4.56
CA THR A 25 13.86 19.23 -5.54
C THR A 25 15.29 19.08 -6.06
N LYS A 26 15.93 20.19 -6.44
CA LYS A 26 17.32 20.20 -6.93
C LYS A 26 18.32 19.68 -5.89
N PHE A 27 18.15 20.04 -4.63
CA PHE A 27 19.02 19.56 -3.55
C PHE A 27 18.91 18.05 -3.39
N TRP A 28 17.69 17.51 -3.30
CA TRP A 28 17.48 16.07 -3.14
C TRP A 28 17.84 15.28 -4.39
N GLU A 29 17.62 15.82 -5.59
CA GLU A 29 18.09 15.22 -6.84
C GLU A 29 19.62 15.07 -6.83
N TYR A 30 20.36 16.08 -6.35
CA TYR A 30 21.80 16.00 -6.19
C TYR A 30 22.20 14.93 -5.16
N VAL A 31 21.55 14.90 -3.99
CA VAL A 31 21.80 13.86 -2.96
C VAL A 31 21.57 12.46 -3.53
N PHE A 32 20.50 12.27 -4.29
CA PHE A 32 20.21 11.01 -4.95
C PHE A 32 21.29 10.65 -5.97
N LYS A 33 21.64 11.54 -6.89
CA LYS A 33 22.64 11.29 -7.95
C LYS A 33 24.03 11.01 -7.39
N GLU A 34 24.48 11.84 -6.46
CA GLU A 34 25.88 11.84 -6.04
C GLU A 34 26.15 10.94 -4.82
N ASN A 35 25.17 10.72 -3.95
CA ASN A 35 25.40 10.04 -2.68
C ASN A 35 24.73 8.67 -2.54
N VAL A 36 23.65 8.40 -3.28
CA VAL A 36 22.87 7.16 -3.10
C VAL A 36 22.78 6.33 -4.38
N PHE A 37 22.36 6.91 -5.50
CA PHE A 37 21.95 6.21 -6.72
C PHE A 37 22.86 6.50 -7.93
N GLY A 38 24.13 6.86 -7.73
CA GLY A 38 25.04 7.30 -8.80
C GLY A 38 25.56 6.24 -9.80
N SER A 39 24.92 5.07 -9.92
CA SER A 39 25.34 4.04 -10.91
C SER A 39 24.35 3.99 -12.08
N SER A 40 24.81 3.58 -13.27
CA SER A 40 24.01 3.51 -14.51
C SER A 40 22.71 2.68 -14.42
N ARG A 41 22.62 1.73 -13.47
CA ARG A 41 21.39 0.96 -13.18
C ARG A 41 20.28 1.74 -12.46
N TRP A 42 20.50 3.01 -12.12
CA TRP A 42 19.48 3.85 -11.47
C TRP A 42 19.16 5.04 -12.36
N ALA A 43 17.87 5.27 -12.56
CA ALA A 43 17.37 6.51 -13.14
C ALA A 43 16.74 7.35 -12.03
N ILE A 44 16.96 8.67 -12.12
CA ILE A 44 16.29 9.67 -11.31
C ILE A 44 15.64 10.62 -12.29
N ALA A 45 14.32 10.54 -12.38
CA ALA A 45 13.52 11.34 -13.28
C ALA A 45 12.69 12.33 -12.48
N SER A 46 12.60 13.58 -12.96
CA SER A 46 11.76 14.61 -12.34
C SER A 46 10.46 14.77 -13.13
N GLN A 47 9.40 15.15 -12.43
CA GLN A 47 8.10 15.49 -13.04
C GLN A 47 7.58 14.36 -13.93
N GLN A 48 7.63 13.13 -13.43
CA GLN A 48 7.05 11.97 -14.11
C GLN A 48 5.66 11.67 -13.53
N PRO A 49 4.73 11.13 -14.35
CA PRO A 49 3.51 10.56 -13.81
C PRO A 49 3.83 9.33 -12.93
N PRO A 50 2.97 9.01 -11.94
CA PRO A 50 3.15 7.81 -11.12
C PRO A 50 2.83 6.52 -11.90
N THR A 51 2.20 6.62 -13.07
CA THR A 51 1.82 5.53 -13.96
C THR A 51 2.19 5.85 -15.41
N ASP A 52 2.25 4.85 -16.30
CA ASP A 52 2.46 5.08 -17.74
C ASP A 52 1.13 5.37 -18.49
N ASP A 53 0.03 5.63 -17.77
CA ASP A 53 -1.23 6.04 -18.41
C ASP A 53 -1.07 7.46 -18.95
N GLU A 54 -1.27 7.61 -20.27
CA GLU A 54 -1.20 8.91 -20.95
C GLU A 54 -2.18 9.95 -20.39
N ASN A 55 -3.24 9.51 -19.71
CA ASN A 55 -4.22 10.37 -19.07
C ASN A 55 -3.85 10.78 -17.63
N ASP A 56 -2.80 10.20 -17.04
CA ASP A 56 -2.34 10.58 -15.72
C ASP A 56 -1.56 11.90 -15.78
N LEU A 57 -2.23 12.99 -15.45
CA LEU A 57 -1.66 14.33 -15.46
C LEU A 57 -0.90 14.68 -14.17
N ARG A 58 -0.90 13.79 -13.17
CA ARG A 58 -0.14 14.02 -11.93
C ARG A 58 1.35 13.98 -12.23
N ARG A 59 2.13 14.75 -11.49
CA ARG A 59 3.58 14.82 -11.68
C ARG A 59 4.22 14.72 -10.31
N VAL A 60 4.96 13.65 -10.10
CA VAL A 60 5.75 13.43 -8.89
C VAL A 60 7.04 14.22 -9.02
N ASP A 61 7.46 14.91 -7.96
CA ASP A 61 8.66 15.75 -8.02
C ASP A 61 9.91 14.98 -8.46
N LEU A 62 10.15 13.81 -7.87
CA LEU A 62 11.19 12.87 -8.27
C LEU A 62 10.72 11.41 -8.20
N VAL A 63 11.12 10.63 -9.19
CA VAL A 63 10.95 9.17 -9.25
C VAL A 63 12.34 8.53 -9.35
N VAL A 64 12.60 7.58 -8.46
CA VAL A 64 13.81 6.74 -8.54
C VAL A 64 13.42 5.38 -9.10
N GLU A 65 14.11 4.94 -10.14
CA GLU A 65 13.86 3.66 -10.81
C GLU A 65 15.13 2.82 -10.87
N ASN A 66 14.97 1.51 -10.75
CA ASN A 66 16.01 0.55 -11.09
C ASN A 66 15.83 0.10 -12.54
N ILE A 67 16.90 0.17 -13.33
CA ILE A 67 16.95 -0.36 -14.69
C ILE A 67 17.70 -1.69 -14.64
N ASP A 68 17.05 -2.76 -15.11
CA ASP A 68 17.65 -4.09 -15.22
C ASP A 68 18.56 -4.22 -16.46
N GLU A 69 19.22 -5.37 -16.61
CA GLU A 69 20.13 -5.63 -17.73
C GLU A 69 19.41 -5.68 -19.10
N ASN A 70 18.09 -5.90 -19.10
CA ASN A 70 17.26 -5.92 -20.30
C ASN A 70 16.71 -4.53 -20.65
N GLY A 71 17.00 -3.51 -19.84
CA GLY A 71 16.49 -2.15 -20.01
C GLY A 71 15.08 -1.94 -19.46
N ASN A 72 14.51 -2.89 -18.72
CA ASN A 72 13.23 -2.68 -18.04
C ASN A 72 13.45 -1.79 -16.82
N SER A 73 12.59 -0.78 -16.63
CA SER A 73 12.58 0.04 -15.42
C SER A 73 11.54 -0.46 -14.41
N ALA A 74 11.89 -0.38 -13.14
CA ALA A 74 10.98 -0.61 -12.03
C ALA A 74 11.10 0.53 -11.03
N THR A 75 9.98 1.19 -10.74
CA THR A 75 9.94 2.27 -9.75
C THR A 75 10.29 1.75 -8.36
N LEU A 76 11.26 2.38 -7.71
CA LEU A 76 11.70 2.07 -6.35
C LEU A 76 11.05 3.00 -5.32
N LEU A 77 11.10 4.30 -5.58
CA LEU A 77 10.80 5.35 -4.61
C LEU A 77 10.14 6.53 -5.32
N PHE A 78 9.01 6.98 -4.79
CA PHE A 78 8.47 8.31 -5.09
C PHE A 78 8.96 9.32 -4.07
N MET A 79 9.28 10.53 -4.53
CA MET A 79 9.58 11.64 -3.65
C MET A 79 8.75 12.86 -4.04
N GLU A 80 8.10 13.45 -3.04
CA GLU A 80 7.38 14.72 -3.14
C GLU A 80 8.01 15.74 -2.19
N ALA A 81 8.04 17.01 -2.61
CA ALA A 81 8.72 18.06 -1.89
C ALA A 81 7.89 19.34 -1.75
N LYS A 82 8.22 20.09 -0.69
CA LYS A 82 7.85 21.51 -0.54
C LYS A 82 9.06 22.31 -0.07
N LYS A 83 8.98 23.63 -0.17
CA LYS A 83 9.99 24.56 0.35
C LYS A 83 10.19 24.39 1.88
N ALA A 84 11.30 24.87 2.44
CA ALA A 84 11.64 24.66 3.87
C ALA A 84 10.63 25.28 4.87
N ASN A 85 10.09 26.46 4.55
CA ASN A 85 9.22 27.24 5.45
C ASN A 85 7.76 27.15 4.98
N VAL A 86 7.15 26.01 5.22
CA VAL A 86 5.75 25.71 4.86
C VAL A 86 4.83 25.78 6.07
N THR A 87 3.51 25.73 5.87
CA THR A 87 2.50 25.53 6.94
C THR A 87 2.31 24.03 7.21
N LEU A 88 1.54 23.67 8.26
CA LEU A 88 1.19 22.25 8.50
C LEU A 88 0.32 21.70 7.37
N ASP A 89 -0.66 22.48 6.88
CA ASP A 89 -1.50 22.09 5.74
C ASP A 89 -0.67 21.75 4.49
N GLN A 90 0.46 22.44 4.28
CA GLN A 90 1.35 22.15 3.16
C GLN A 90 2.17 20.87 3.38
N ILE A 91 2.39 20.46 4.63
CA ILE A 91 2.95 19.14 4.96
C ILE A 91 1.90 18.07 4.70
N ASP A 92 0.63 18.30 5.08
CA ASP A 92 -0.48 17.37 4.76
C ASP A 92 -0.56 17.14 3.26
N VAL A 93 -0.46 18.22 2.48
CA VAL A 93 -0.45 18.14 1.02
C VAL A 93 0.70 17.29 0.51
N VAL A 94 1.96 17.53 0.93
CA VAL A 94 3.10 16.79 0.39
C VAL A 94 3.07 15.30 0.75
N GLU A 95 2.61 14.96 1.95
CA GLU A 95 2.43 13.56 2.36
C GLU A 95 1.29 12.91 1.56
N TYR A 96 0.18 13.62 1.36
CA TYR A 96 -0.96 13.10 0.61
C TYR A 96 -0.66 12.95 -0.89
N GLN A 97 0.15 13.84 -1.46
CA GLN A 97 0.65 13.71 -2.84
C GLN A 97 1.49 12.43 -2.98
N ALA A 98 2.40 12.16 -2.04
CA ALA A 98 3.21 10.94 -2.06
C ALA A 98 2.35 9.68 -1.92
N PHE A 99 1.35 9.71 -1.02
CA PHE A 99 0.37 8.64 -0.84
C PHE A 99 -0.41 8.35 -2.12
N THR A 100 -1.02 9.36 -2.73
CA THR A 100 -1.83 9.17 -3.96
C THR A 100 -0.99 8.67 -5.14
N ALA A 101 0.26 9.12 -5.28
CA ALA A 101 1.20 8.58 -6.25
C ALA A 101 1.47 7.08 -6.01
N CYS A 102 1.63 6.67 -4.75
CA CYS A 102 1.78 5.27 -4.39
C CYS A 102 0.52 4.44 -4.71
N CYS A 103 -0.67 4.93 -4.36
CA CYS A 103 -1.94 4.25 -4.67
C CYS A 103 -2.11 4.03 -6.17
N ALA A 104 -1.88 5.07 -6.97
CA ALA A 104 -1.96 5.00 -8.43
C ALA A 104 -1.01 3.96 -9.00
N HIS A 105 0.26 4.01 -8.57
CA HIS A 105 1.29 3.10 -9.05
C HIS A 105 1.02 1.64 -8.67
N LEU A 106 0.62 1.36 -7.42
CA LEU A 106 0.32 -0.02 -6.99
C LEU A 106 -0.93 -0.56 -7.69
N SER A 107 -1.94 0.29 -7.94
CA SER A 107 -3.12 -0.08 -8.72
C SER A 107 -2.75 -0.48 -10.15
N TYR A 108 -1.90 0.33 -10.78
CA TYR A 108 -1.45 0.12 -12.16
C TYR A 108 -0.54 -1.10 -12.30
N THR A 109 0.48 -1.21 -11.45
CA THR A 109 1.52 -2.26 -11.55
C THR A 109 1.15 -3.57 -10.86
N ARG A 110 0.07 -3.59 -10.05
CA ARG A 110 -0.34 -4.73 -9.20
C ARG A 110 0.72 -5.17 -8.18
N ARG A 111 1.66 -4.29 -7.84
CA ARG A 111 2.59 -4.51 -6.74
C ARG A 111 1.88 -4.37 -5.40
N SER A 112 2.38 -5.05 -4.38
CA SER A 112 1.81 -5.03 -3.04
C SER A 112 2.30 -3.85 -2.19
N CYS A 113 3.49 -3.32 -2.46
CA CYS A 113 4.08 -2.23 -1.68
C CYS A 113 5.14 -1.44 -2.45
N ILE A 114 5.40 -0.21 -1.98
CA ILE A 114 6.39 0.72 -2.55
C ILE A 114 6.96 1.64 -1.46
N TRP A 115 8.15 2.19 -1.69
CA TRP A 115 8.72 3.22 -0.83
C TRP A 115 8.27 4.62 -1.26
N ALA A 116 8.15 5.52 -0.29
CA ALA A 116 7.95 6.94 -0.54
C ALA A 116 8.85 7.80 0.35
N MET A 117 9.06 9.04 -0.06
CA MET A 117 9.83 10.03 0.67
C MET A 117 9.14 11.38 0.54
N THR A 118 9.03 12.10 1.65
CA THR A 118 8.49 13.46 1.64
C THR A 118 9.55 14.41 2.14
N CYS A 119 9.60 15.61 1.57
CA CYS A 119 10.62 16.60 1.86
C CYS A 119 10.03 17.97 2.14
N VAL A 120 10.57 18.65 3.15
CA VAL A 120 10.27 20.04 3.47
C VAL A 120 11.60 20.78 3.57
N GLY A 121 11.99 21.42 2.47
CA GLY A 121 13.35 21.89 2.30
C GLY A 121 14.36 20.74 2.43
N SER A 122 15.40 20.95 3.23
CA SER A 122 16.46 19.97 3.47
C SER A 122 16.08 18.91 4.50
N LYS A 123 14.84 18.93 4.99
CA LYS A 123 14.32 17.95 5.95
C LYS A 123 13.50 16.88 5.24
N THR A 124 13.53 15.66 5.75
CA THR A 124 12.82 14.54 5.13
C THR A 124 12.21 13.57 6.13
N ARG A 125 11.19 12.84 5.65
CA ARG A 125 10.66 11.62 6.21
C ARG A 125 10.58 10.55 5.13
N LEU A 126 10.89 9.31 5.51
CA LEU A 126 10.88 8.13 4.67
C LEU A 126 9.72 7.22 5.08
N TRP A 127 9.05 6.66 4.09
CA TRP A 127 7.78 5.98 4.22
C TRP A 127 7.78 4.68 3.44
N ALA A 128 6.95 3.75 3.87
CA ALA A 128 6.50 2.64 3.07
C ALA A 128 4.98 2.73 2.90
N TYR A 129 4.49 2.23 1.77
CA TYR A 129 3.07 2.07 1.53
C TYR A 129 2.79 0.65 1.06
N ARG A 130 1.72 0.04 1.58
CA ARG A 130 1.21 -1.26 1.16
C ARG A 130 -0.21 -1.07 0.64
N SER A 131 -0.57 -1.79 -0.41
CA SER A 131 -1.94 -1.80 -0.93
C SER A 131 -2.93 -2.11 0.18
N ASN A 132 -4.03 -1.37 0.22
CA ASN A 132 -5.09 -1.43 1.23
C ASN A 132 -4.75 -0.90 2.62
N ASP A 133 -3.56 -0.34 2.85
CA ASP A 133 -3.33 0.47 4.04
C ASP A 133 -4.04 1.83 3.90
N ASP A 134 -4.58 2.36 5.00
CA ASP A 134 -5.31 3.64 5.00
C ASP A 134 -4.42 4.84 4.61
N TYR A 135 -3.11 4.75 4.83
CA TYR A 135 -2.15 5.81 4.55
C TYR A 135 -0.69 5.31 4.52
N LEU A 136 0.27 6.25 4.60
CA LEU A 136 1.71 5.96 4.64
C LEU A 136 2.15 5.40 6.00
N THR A 137 2.98 4.36 5.98
CA THR A 137 3.64 3.80 7.17
C THR A 137 5.02 4.43 7.35
N PRO A 138 5.32 5.05 8.51
CA PRO A 138 6.60 5.70 8.74
C PRO A 138 7.74 4.68 8.84
N PHE A 139 8.69 4.73 7.90
CA PHE A 139 9.92 3.93 7.96
C PHE A 139 10.99 4.63 8.77
N TRP A 140 11.17 5.94 8.55
CA TRP A 140 12.12 6.75 9.32
C TRP A 140 11.92 8.27 9.15
N PRO A 141 11.94 9.06 10.24
CA PRO A 141 11.83 8.61 11.62
C PRO A 141 10.49 7.92 11.90
N LEU A 142 10.42 7.27 13.05
CA LEU A 142 9.34 6.35 13.42
C LEU A 142 8.15 7.03 14.12
N GLY A 143 8.04 8.34 14.02
CA GLY A 143 6.94 9.09 14.62
C GLY A 143 5.59 8.74 13.98
N ASP A 144 4.51 8.99 14.70
CA ASP A 144 3.12 8.71 14.32
C ASP A 144 2.34 10.00 14.03
N GLY A 145 2.98 11.16 14.13
CA GLY A 145 2.37 12.46 13.89
C GLY A 145 1.91 12.63 12.44
N LEU A 146 0.66 13.08 12.29
CA LEU A 146 0.15 13.62 11.03
C LEU A 146 0.79 14.99 10.79
N SER A 147 1.55 15.11 9.71
CA SER A 147 2.16 16.38 9.32
C SER A 147 3.01 17.05 10.40
N ASP A 148 3.57 16.27 11.32
CA ASP A 148 4.39 16.81 12.39
C ASP A 148 5.75 17.24 11.84
N ARG A 149 5.98 18.55 11.81
CA ARG A 149 7.25 19.16 11.38
C ARG A 149 8.44 18.68 12.20
N ALA A 150 8.25 18.30 13.46
CA ALA A 150 9.32 17.77 14.30
C ALA A 150 9.83 16.40 13.81
N GLU A 151 9.00 15.67 13.07
CA GLU A 151 9.33 14.36 12.50
C GLU A 151 10.05 14.48 11.14
N TYR A 152 10.24 15.69 10.62
CA TYR A 152 11.08 15.94 9.45
C TYR A 152 12.52 16.24 9.87
N LEU A 153 13.41 15.28 9.60
CA LEU A 153 14.80 15.36 10.06
C LEU A 153 15.70 16.07 9.05
N GLU A 154 16.46 17.03 9.56
CA GLU A 154 17.32 17.93 8.79
C GLU A 154 18.60 17.25 8.30
N TYR A 155 18.84 17.31 6.98
CA TYR A 155 20.00 16.67 6.34
C TYR A 155 21.35 17.15 6.89
N SER A 156 21.48 18.45 7.20
CA SER A 156 22.74 18.98 7.75
C SER A 156 23.13 18.37 9.11
N VAL A 157 22.14 17.85 9.86
CA VAL A 157 22.32 17.22 11.18
C VAL A 157 22.33 15.69 11.08
N HIS A 158 21.41 15.11 10.31
CA HIS A 158 21.15 13.66 10.25
C HIS A 158 21.53 13.02 8.92
N GLY A 159 22.37 13.68 8.12
CA GLY A 159 22.67 13.21 6.77
C GLY A 159 23.24 11.78 6.71
N GLU A 160 24.05 11.36 7.69
CA GLU A 160 24.65 10.02 7.69
C GLU A 160 23.56 8.97 7.89
N GLU A 161 22.62 9.20 8.81
CA GLU A 161 21.44 8.36 9.02
C GLU A 161 20.55 8.33 7.78
N ILE A 162 20.26 9.48 7.18
CA ILE A 162 19.42 9.59 5.97
C ILE A 162 20.05 8.78 4.84
N LEU A 163 21.34 8.95 4.56
CA LEU A 163 22.05 8.20 3.54
C LEU A 163 22.08 6.71 3.85
N ARG A 164 22.22 6.31 5.12
CA ARG A 164 22.16 4.91 5.54
C ARG A 164 20.78 4.30 5.27
N LYS A 165 19.71 5.04 5.54
CA LYS A 165 18.32 4.61 5.30
C LYS A 165 17.97 4.55 3.81
N LEU A 166 18.40 5.53 3.03
CA LEU A 166 18.25 5.50 1.57
C LEU A 166 19.05 4.34 0.95
N ASN A 167 20.24 4.04 1.45
CA ASN A 167 21.00 2.86 1.02
C ASN A 167 20.33 1.54 1.45
N PHE A 168 19.60 1.52 2.55
CA PHE A 168 18.76 0.37 2.91
C PHE A 168 17.63 0.18 1.89
N ILE A 169 16.89 1.25 1.55
CA ILE A 169 15.85 1.23 0.52
C ILE A 169 16.41 0.74 -0.83
N LYS A 170 17.56 1.27 -1.24
CA LYS A 170 18.28 0.85 -2.45
C LYS A 170 18.58 -0.66 -2.50
N LYS A 171 18.85 -1.28 -1.35
CA LYS A 171 19.14 -2.72 -1.22
C LYS A 171 17.89 -3.58 -1.03
N ASN A 172 16.78 -2.98 -0.63
CA ASN A 172 15.51 -3.65 -0.35
C ASN A 172 14.43 -2.98 -1.21
N PRO A 173 14.35 -3.30 -2.51
CA PRO A 173 13.51 -2.56 -3.45
C PRO A 173 12.00 -2.71 -3.20
N MET A 174 11.63 -3.66 -2.36
CA MET A 174 10.29 -3.77 -1.77
C MET A 174 10.41 -3.62 -0.25
N PRO A 175 9.55 -2.81 0.39
CA PRO A 175 9.44 -2.79 1.85
C PRO A 175 9.19 -4.19 2.41
N GLY A 176 9.94 -4.55 3.46
CA GLY A 176 9.76 -5.79 4.20
C GLY A 176 8.51 -5.75 5.08
N LEU A 177 8.01 -6.92 5.47
CA LEU A 177 6.82 -7.04 6.34
C LEU A 177 7.04 -6.40 7.72
N ASP A 178 8.28 -6.38 8.20
CA ASP A 178 8.70 -5.75 9.46
C ASP A 178 8.41 -4.24 9.49
N VAL A 179 8.44 -3.58 8.34
CA VAL A 179 8.09 -2.15 8.24
C VAL A 179 6.61 -1.92 8.56
N PHE A 180 5.75 -2.88 8.19
CA PHE A 180 4.29 -2.81 8.34
C PHE A 180 3.77 -3.47 9.63
N GLU A 181 4.65 -3.90 10.53
CA GLU A 181 4.24 -4.27 11.90
C GLU A 181 3.71 -3.05 12.68
N ARG A 182 4.01 -1.85 12.19
CA ARG A 182 3.52 -0.58 12.71
C ARG A 182 2.26 -0.16 11.96
N PRO A 183 1.30 0.48 12.65
CA PRO A 183 0.16 1.04 11.98
C PRO A 183 0.62 2.18 11.03
N PRO A 184 -0.07 2.37 9.90
CA PRO A 184 0.06 3.58 9.10
C PRO A 184 -0.21 4.84 9.93
N SER A 185 0.39 5.96 9.53
CA SER A 185 0.02 7.27 10.07
C SER A 185 -1.45 7.60 9.77
N PRO A 186 -2.12 8.42 10.57
CA PRO A 186 -3.49 8.81 10.26
C PRO A 186 -3.56 9.61 8.96
N ARG A 187 -4.56 9.33 8.13
CA ARG A 187 -4.80 10.05 6.88
C ARG A 187 -5.41 11.43 7.14
N PRO A 188 -5.00 12.50 6.44
CA PRO A 188 -5.69 13.79 6.53
C PRO A 188 -7.16 13.67 6.12
N THR A 189 -8.08 14.30 6.86
CA THR A 189 -9.52 14.22 6.57
C THR A 189 -9.97 15.05 5.36
N SER A 190 -9.20 16.07 4.99
CA SER A 190 -9.55 17.01 3.90
C SER A 190 -8.28 17.59 3.25
N PRO A 191 -7.43 16.76 2.64
CA PRO A 191 -6.23 17.23 1.98
C PRO A 191 -6.58 18.10 0.76
N SER A 192 -5.88 19.22 0.59
CA SER A 192 -6.04 20.04 -0.60
C SER A 192 -5.24 19.45 -1.77
N LEU A 193 -5.93 18.97 -2.79
CA LEU A 193 -5.29 18.46 -4.00
C LEU A 193 -4.94 19.59 -4.96
N PRO A 194 -3.81 19.50 -5.69
CA PRO A 194 -3.54 20.42 -6.79
C PRO A 194 -4.65 20.42 -7.84
N GLN A 195 -4.76 21.52 -8.57
CA GLN A 195 -5.75 21.63 -9.65
C GLN A 195 -5.51 20.52 -10.69
N ASN A 196 -6.58 19.80 -11.06
CA ASN A 196 -6.61 18.65 -11.97
C ASN A 196 -6.04 17.32 -11.43
N TRP A 197 -5.74 17.24 -10.13
CA TRP A 197 -5.44 15.95 -9.51
C TRP A 197 -6.73 15.21 -9.12
N HIS A 198 -6.65 13.88 -9.11
CA HIS A 198 -7.66 13.01 -8.52
C HIS A 198 -7.00 11.99 -7.59
N ASP A 199 -7.83 11.47 -6.68
CA ASP A 199 -7.52 10.42 -5.72
C ASP A 199 -8.45 9.22 -5.89
N SER A 200 -9.01 9.02 -7.09
CA SER A 200 -9.96 7.94 -7.37
C SER A 200 -9.41 6.56 -7.00
N GLU A 201 -8.09 6.36 -7.13
CA GLU A 201 -7.39 5.13 -6.74
C GLU A 201 -7.40 4.87 -5.24
N VAL A 202 -7.50 5.90 -4.42
CA VAL A 202 -7.64 5.78 -2.97
C VAL A 202 -8.94 5.03 -2.64
N ASN A 203 -10.03 5.27 -3.38
CA ASN A 203 -11.30 4.57 -3.16
C ASN A 203 -11.27 3.10 -3.59
N TYR A 204 -10.39 2.72 -4.53
CA TYR A 204 -10.22 1.33 -4.93
C TYR A 204 -9.27 0.57 -3.99
N MET A 205 -8.38 1.29 -3.31
CA MET A 205 -7.44 0.72 -2.36
C MET A 205 -8.04 0.58 -0.96
N ILE A 206 -8.92 1.48 -0.54
CA ILE A 206 -9.59 1.36 0.75
C ILE A 206 -10.75 0.36 0.62
N PRO A 207 -10.84 -0.67 1.49
CA PRO A 207 -11.99 -1.56 1.53
C PRO A 207 -13.29 -0.76 1.68
N THR A 208 -14.20 -0.92 0.71
CA THR A 208 -15.49 -0.22 0.67
C THR A 208 -16.48 -0.91 1.61
N ALA A 209 -16.43 -0.63 2.92
CA ALA A 209 -17.62 -0.54 3.79
C ALA A 209 -17.26 -0.27 5.26
N PRO A 210 -18.02 0.59 5.98
CA PRO A 210 -18.05 0.54 7.44
C PRO A 210 -18.69 -0.79 7.90
N PRO A 211 -18.37 -1.28 9.11
CA PRO A 211 -18.98 -2.50 9.63
C PRO A 211 -20.50 -2.34 9.67
N LEU A 212 -21.22 -3.24 9.01
CA LEU A 212 -22.63 -3.46 9.31
C LEU A 212 -22.69 -3.92 10.76
N THR A 213 -22.92 -2.99 11.68
CA THR A 213 -23.37 -3.32 13.02
C THR A 213 -24.72 -4.02 12.88
N TYR A 214 -24.69 -5.35 12.84
CA TYR A 214 -25.85 -6.16 13.15
C TYR A 214 -26.21 -5.86 14.60
N THR A 215 -27.14 -4.92 14.79
CA THR A 215 -27.90 -4.87 16.03
C THR A 215 -28.78 -6.11 16.00
N ALA A 216 -28.32 -7.16 16.69
CA ALA A 216 -29.17 -8.27 17.05
C ALA A 216 -30.35 -7.68 17.84
N SER A 217 -31.52 -7.55 17.20
CA SER A 217 -32.74 -7.21 17.90
C SER A 217 -32.97 -8.31 18.92
N GLY A 218 -32.82 -7.96 20.20
CA GLY A 218 -33.10 -8.85 21.31
C GLY A 218 -34.53 -9.35 21.21
N SER A 219 -34.70 -10.63 20.91
CA SER A 219 -35.92 -11.35 21.20
C SER A 219 -35.94 -11.62 22.70
N ASP A 220 -37.02 -11.18 23.34
CA ASP A 220 -37.40 -11.45 24.72
C ASP A 220 -37.14 -12.91 25.12
N TRP A 221 -36.22 -13.12 26.05
CA TRP A 221 -36.16 -14.36 26.82
C TRP A 221 -37.05 -14.20 28.05
N GLN A 222 -38.32 -14.57 27.90
CA GLN A 222 -39.16 -14.91 29.06
C GLN A 222 -38.63 -16.21 29.66
N THR A 223 -38.14 -16.11 30.90
CA THR A 223 -37.80 -17.24 31.76
C THR A 223 -39.07 -17.99 32.15
N HIS A 224 -39.25 -19.19 31.60
CA HIS A 224 -40.11 -20.22 32.17
C HIS A 224 -39.25 -21.40 32.64
N GLU A 225 -39.38 -21.74 33.92
CA GLU A 225 -38.84 -22.97 34.52
C GLU A 225 -39.50 -24.21 33.90
N PRO A 226 -38.78 -25.34 33.75
CA PRO A 226 -39.36 -26.57 33.21
C PRO A 226 -39.91 -27.47 34.33
N PRO A 227 -41.01 -28.22 34.09
CA PRO A 227 -41.35 -29.37 34.91
C PRO A 227 -40.54 -30.60 34.50
N ILE A 228 -40.16 -31.35 35.51
CA ILE A 228 -39.51 -32.66 35.49
C ILE A 228 -40.52 -33.69 34.97
N ASP A 229 -40.19 -34.43 33.91
CA ASP A 229 -40.21 -35.91 33.88
C ASP A 229 -40.06 -36.53 32.47
N ALA A 230 -39.02 -37.38 32.38
CA ALA A 230 -38.94 -38.71 31.77
C ALA A 230 -39.21 -39.02 30.28
N TYR A 231 -38.34 -39.91 29.78
CA TYR A 231 -38.39 -40.80 28.59
C TYR A 231 -37.95 -40.27 27.21
N GLY A 232 -36.66 -40.52 26.93
CA GLY A 232 -36.25 -41.42 25.84
C GLY A 232 -36.53 -40.98 24.40
N SER A 233 -35.57 -40.29 23.78
CA SER A 233 -35.24 -40.41 22.36
C SER A 233 -33.84 -39.86 22.12
N GLN A 234 -32.91 -40.70 21.65
CA GLN A 234 -31.61 -40.27 21.14
C GLN A 234 -31.80 -39.54 19.81
N SER A 235 -32.02 -38.24 19.86
CA SER A 235 -31.74 -37.34 18.74
C SER A 235 -30.24 -37.07 18.73
N GLN A 236 -29.52 -37.64 17.76
CA GLN A 236 -28.17 -37.18 17.41
C GLN A 236 -28.29 -35.70 17.07
N SER A 237 -27.78 -34.84 17.94
CA SER A 237 -27.54 -33.44 17.63
C SER A 237 -26.62 -33.40 16.41
N LEU A 238 -27.12 -32.86 15.30
CA LEU A 238 -26.29 -32.40 14.20
C LEU A 238 -25.28 -31.42 14.80
N GLU A 239 -24.04 -31.88 15.00
CA GLU A 239 -22.93 -31.01 15.36
C GLU A 239 -22.91 -29.88 14.35
N ALA A 240 -23.10 -28.64 14.82
CA ALA A 240 -23.03 -27.48 13.97
C ALA A 240 -21.64 -27.46 13.34
N THR A 241 -21.56 -27.86 12.07
CA THR A 241 -20.31 -27.90 11.31
C THR A 241 -19.71 -26.49 11.35
N GLN A 242 -18.66 -26.30 12.14
CA GLN A 242 -17.99 -25.02 12.22
C GLN A 242 -17.44 -24.69 10.83
N VAL A 243 -17.93 -23.60 10.25
CA VAL A 243 -17.43 -23.09 8.98
C VAL A 243 -15.96 -22.71 9.18
N PRO A 244 -15.02 -23.21 8.34
CA PRO A 244 -13.61 -22.92 8.48
C PRO A 244 -13.33 -21.42 8.47
N THR A 245 -12.33 -20.98 9.24
CA THR A 245 -11.81 -19.61 9.20
C THR A 245 -10.37 -19.61 8.68
N ILE A 246 -10.06 -18.71 7.75
CA ILE A 246 -8.73 -18.56 7.13
C ILE A 246 -8.22 -17.15 7.35
N ASN A 247 -6.97 -16.99 7.74
CA ASN A 247 -6.32 -15.69 7.80
C ASN A 247 -5.82 -15.28 6.41
N ALA A 248 -6.21 -14.09 5.94
CA ALA A 248 -5.82 -13.57 4.63
C ALA A 248 -4.30 -13.40 4.49
N ASN A 249 -3.58 -13.22 5.60
CA ASN A 249 -2.10 -13.13 5.58
C ASN A 249 -1.40 -14.48 5.35
N ASP A 250 -2.10 -15.60 5.60
CA ASP A 250 -1.57 -16.96 5.48
C ASP A 250 -1.96 -17.65 4.15
N ALA A 251 -2.70 -16.94 3.30
CA ALA A 251 -3.27 -17.46 2.06
C ALA A 251 -3.11 -16.46 0.91
N LEU A 252 -3.09 -16.96 -0.33
CA LEU A 252 -3.03 -16.11 -1.51
C LEU A 252 -4.43 -15.79 -2.05
N GLU A 253 -4.70 -14.52 -2.27
CA GLU A 253 -5.90 -14.11 -3.01
C GLU A 253 -5.79 -14.50 -4.50
N VAL A 254 -6.88 -15.03 -5.04
CA VAL A 254 -7.02 -15.32 -6.47
C VAL A 254 -8.35 -14.77 -6.99
N VAL A 255 -8.34 -14.33 -8.25
CA VAL A 255 -9.55 -13.84 -8.92
C VAL A 255 -10.03 -14.89 -9.90
N VAL A 256 -11.32 -15.26 -9.80
CA VAL A 256 -11.94 -16.18 -10.75
C VAL A 256 -12.17 -15.46 -12.08
N ASP A 257 -11.47 -15.93 -13.10
CA ASP A 257 -11.37 -15.29 -14.40
C ASP A 257 -12.42 -15.85 -15.38
N LYS A 258 -12.67 -17.17 -15.29
CA LYS A 258 -13.65 -17.88 -16.12
C LYS A 258 -14.08 -19.17 -15.44
N HIS A 259 -15.36 -19.51 -15.55
CA HIS A 259 -15.88 -20.85 -15.22
C HIS A 259 -16.22 -21.60 -16.50
N GLU A 260 -15.66 -22.78 -16.71
CA GLU A 260 -15.88 -23.58 -17.92
C GLU A 260 -15.68 -25.07 -17.64
N LYS A 261 -16.67 -25.89 -18.03
CA LYS A 261 -16.62 -27.37 -17.93
C LYS A 261 -16.35 -27.87 -16.50
N GLY A 262 -16.99 -27.26 -15.50
CA GLY A 262 -16.84 -27.67 -14.09
C GLY A 262 -15.48 -27.31 -13.47
N MET A 263 -14.80 -26.32 -14.05
CA MET A 263 -13.53 -25.79 -13.53
C MET A 263 -13.55 -24.27 -13.51
N TYR A 264 -13.08 -23.71 -12.40
CA TYR A 264 -12.70 -22.32 -12.24
C TYR A 264 -11.27 -22.10 -12.73
N LYS A 265 -11.11 -21.21 -13.70
CA LYS A 265 -9.82 -20.68 -14.14
C LYS A 265 -9.59 -19.41 -13.33
N CYS A 266 -8.59 -19.42 -12.46
CA CYS A 266 -8.28 -18.26 -11.63
C CYS A 266 -6.94 -17.66 -12.06
N ASN A 267 -6.86 -16.33 -12.04
CA ASN A 267 -5.59 -15.65 -12.16
C ASN A 267 -4.97 -15.56 -10.77
N ILE A 268 -3.71 -15.97 -10.64
CA ILE A 268 -2.94 -15.62 -9.45
C ILE A 268 -2.54 -14.15 -9.59
N VAL A 269 -2.86 -13.34 -8.57
CA VAL A 269 -2.55 -11.90 -8.48
C VAL A 269 -1.03 -11.65 -8.39
N ILE A 270 -0.26 -12.70 -8.10
CA ILE A 270 1.19 -12.74 -7.97
C ILE A 270 1.73 -13.76 -9.00
N ASP A 271 2.69 -13.38 -9.83
CA ASP A 271 3.41 -14.25 -10.80
C ASP A 271 2.67 -14.68 -12.10
N ASN A 272 1.52 -14.09 -12.46
CA ASN A 272 0.82 -14.29 -13.76
C ASN A 272 0.48 -15.75 -14.15
N GLY A 273 0.57 -16.70 -13.22
CA GLY A 273 0.20 -18.09 -13.43
C GLY A 273 -1.32 -18.28 -13.38
N ARG A 274 -1.87 -19.09 -14.30
CA ARG A 274 -3.27 -19.52 -14.23
C ARG A 274 -3.39 -20.81 -13.43
N ILE A 275 -4.26 -20.81 -12.43
CA ILE A 275 -4.65 -22.02 -11.71
C ILE A 275 -6.01 -22.50 -12.19
N HIS A 276 -6.18 -23.82 -12.19
CA HIS A 276 -7.41 -24.50 -12.53
C HIS A 276 -7.91 -25.26 -11.31
N VAL A 277 -9.11 -24.94 -10.85
CA VAL A 277 -9.72 -25.49 -9.63
C VAL A 277 -11.05 -26.12 -10.00
N LEU A 278 -11.30 -27.35 -9.56
CA LEU A 278 -12.57 -28.05 -9.79
C LEU A 278 -13.69 -27.43 -8.94
N ASP A 279 -14.94 -27.51 -9.41
CA ASP A 279 -16.09 -26.88 -8.74
C ASP A 279 -16.23 -27.27 -7.26
N GLY A 280 -16.10 -28.58 -6.96
CA GLY A 280 -16.21 -29.09 -5.60
C GLY A 280 -14.94 -28.96 -4.75
N ALA A 281 -13.88 -28.34 -5.26
CA ALA A 281 -12.64 -28.17 -4.50
C ALA A 281 -12.61 -26.89 -3.65
N TRP A 282 -13.52 -25.95 -3.92
CA TRP A 282 -13.70 -24.76 -3.09
C TRP A 282 -14.52 -25.09 -1.86
N VAL A 283 -14.10 -24.57 -0.71
CA VAL A 283 -14.78 -24.71 0.57
C VAL A 283 -15.19 -23.33 1.05
N GLU A 284 -16.49 -23.14 1.31
CA GLU A 284 -17.00 -21.94 1.96
C GLU A 284 -16.33 -21.73 3.31
N CYS A 285 -15.88 -20.51 3.55
CA CYS A 285 -15.14 -20.15 4.75
C CYS A 285 -15.37 -18.69 5.13
N TYR A 286 -14.95 -18.34 6.33
CA TYR A 286 -14.72 -16.95 6.70
C TYR A 286 -13.24 -16.59 6.49
N ILE A 287 -12.98 -15.50 5.80
CA ILE A 287 -11.65 -14.94 5.59
C ILE A 287 -11.45 -13.81 6.60
N ASN A 288 -10.47 -13.96 7.46
CA ASN A 288 -10.05 -12.97 8.45
C ASN A 288 -9.06 -11.99 7.80
N VAL A 289 -9.50 -10.74 7.61
CA VAL A 289 -8.68 -9.61 7.18
C VAL A 289 -8.59 -8.64 8.34
N SER A 290 -7.39 -8.48 8.90
CA SER A 290 -7.15 -7.50 9.99
C SER A 290 -8.13 -7.63 11.17
N GLY A 291 -8.52 -8.86 11.52
CA GLY A 291 -9.45 -9.15 12.62
C GLY A 291 -10.93 -9.19 12.24
N GLN A 292 -11.29 -8.86 10.99
CA GLN A 292 -12.66 -8.91 10.50
C GLN A 292 -12.91 -10.15 9.65
N LEU A 293 -14.05 -10.83 9.90
CA LEU A 293 -14.45 -12.03 9.17
C LEU A 293 -15.36 -11.68 8.00
N HIS A 294 -14.94 -12.07 6.80
CA HIS A 294 -15.67 -11.87 5.56
C HIS A 294 -16.04 -13.22 4.94
N PRO A 295 -17.25 -13.42 4.39
CA PRO A 295 -17.56 -14.65 3.68
C PRO A 295 -16.69 -14.77 2.42
N GLY A 296 -16.29 -15.99 2.09
CA GLY A 296 -15.62 -16.27 0.83
C GLY A 296 -15.36 -17.76 0.65
N TYR A 297 -14.43 -18.06 -0.25
CA TYR A 297 -14.12 -19.43 -0.64
C TYR A 297 -12.64 -19.67 -0.49
N SER A 298 -12.30 -20.88 -0.10
CA SER A 298 -10.92 -21.31 0.07
C SER A 298 -10.61 -22.59 -0.67
N TRP A 299 -9.37 -22.70 -1.11
CA TRP A 299 -8.88 -23.89 -1.79
C TRP A 299 -7.43 -24.15 -1.37
N ARG A 300 -7.11 -25.40 -1.06
CA ARG A 300 -5.75 -25.85 -0.78
C ARG A 300 -5.21 -26.61 -1.99
N GLY A 301 -4.16 -26.05 -2.61
CA GLY A 301 -3.49 -26.69 -3.74
C GLY A 301 -2.75 -27.97 -3.33
N LYS A 302 -2.38 -28.78 -4.32
CA LYS A 302 -1.61 -30.04 -4.10
C LYS A 302 -0.26 -29.81 -3.39
N SER A 303 0.31 -28.61 -3.50
CA SER A 303 1.54 -28.21 -2.80
C SER A 303 1.32 -27.88 -1.32
N GLY A 304 0.08 -27.94 -0.82
CA GLY A 304 -0.29 -27.52 0.53
C GLY A 304 -0.53 -26.01 0.68
N ARG A 305 -0.23 -25.21 -0.36
CA ARG A 305 -0.46 -23.76 -0.37
C ARG A 305 -1.95 -23.45 -0.34
N GLN A 306 -2.33 -22.49 0.52
CA GLN A 306 -3.71 -22.05 0.70
C GLN A 306 -4.01 -20.84 -0.20
N TYR A 307 -5.16 -20.87 -0.85
CA TYR A 307 -5.70 -19.78 -1.65
C TYR A 307 -7.09 -19.40 -1.15
N TYR A 308 -7.49 -18.16 -1.39
CA TYR A 308 -8.84 -17.69 -1.13
C TYR A 308 -9.35 -16.80 -2.26
N THR A 309 -10.67 -16.71 -2.40
CA THR A 309 -11.33 -15.76 -3.29
C THR A 309 -12.63 -15.27 -2.67
N TRP A 310 -13.00 -14.03 -2.96
CA TRP A 310 -14.23 -13.41 -2.46
C TRP A 310 -15.47 -13.91 -3.18
N SER A 311 -15.32 -14.33 -4.44
CA SER A 311 -16.43 -14.74 -5.29
C SER A 311 -15.99 -15.81 -6.28
N LEU A 312 -16.88 -16.78 -6.50
CA LEU A 312 -16.74 -17.75 -7.60
C LEU A 312 -17.38 -17.27 -8.90
N GLU A 313 -18.09 -16.13 -8.89
CA GLU A 313 -18.61 -15.53 -10.10
C GLU A 313 -17.45 -14.95 -10.93
N PRO A 314 -17.29 -15.34 -12.21
CA PRO A 314 -16.23 -14.79 -13.05
C PRO A 314 -16.36 -13.27 -13.20
N GLU A 315 -15.24 -12.57 -13.04
CA GLU A 315 -15.22 -11.12 -13.19
C GLU A 315 -15.68 -10.73 -14.60
N GLN A 316 -16.77 -9.95 -14.70
CA GLN A 316 -17.27 -9.49 -15.99
C GLN A 316 -16.27 -8.47 -16.56
N LYS A 317 -15.33 -8.94 -17.40
CA LYS A 317 -14.42 -8.04 -18.12
C LYS A 317 -15.26 -7.04 -18.90
N ALA A 318 -15.17 -5.77 -18.52
CA ALA A 318 -15.82 -4.67 -19.21
C ALA A 318 -15.48 -4.80 -20.71
N LYS A 319 -16.51 -5.02 -21.54
CA LYS A 319 -16.33 -5.13 -22.99
C LYS A 319 -15.74 -3.81 -23.48
N LYS A 320 -14.43 -3.77 -23.73
CA LYS A 320 -13.78 -2.68 -24.46
C LYS A 320 -14.50 -2.59 -25.81
N LYS A 321 -15.36 -1.58 -25.99
CA LYS A 321 -15.91 -1.23 -27.29
C LYS A 321 -14.72 -0.87 -28.18
N ARG A 322 -14.41 -1.74 -29.13
CA ARG A 322 -13.50 -1.41 -30.23
C ARG A 322 -14.21 -0.36 -31.09
N HIS A 323 -13.76 0.88 -30.98
CA HIS A 323 -13.98 1.92 -32.00
C HIS A 323 -12.74 1.98 -32.87
#